data_AF-A0A915PJM1-F1
#
_entry.id   AF-A0A915PJM1-F1
#
_cell.length_a   1.000
_cell.length_b   1.000
_cell.length_c   1.000
_cell.angle_alpha   90.00
_cell.angle_beta   90.00
_cell.angle_gamma   90.00
#
_symmetry.space_group_name_H-M   'P 1'
#
loop_
_entity.id
_entity.type
_entity.pdbx_description
1 polymer ?
#
loop_
_entity_poly.entity_id
_entity_poly.type
_entity_poly.pdbx_seq_one_letter_code
_entity_poly.pdbx_strand_id
1 'polypeptide(L)'
;MGLCKKFLLPTKPEVHIPCTQKRSFCGTVRFASPNAHRGVALSRRDDLISLAYTLIYFLKGELPWFKYKTYSKEKYTELTGLLKNQMTVEELCNDCPEFIKDALLQ
;
A
#
# COMPACT_ATOMS: atom_id res chain seq x y z
N MET A 1 -4.19 21.05 -0.45
CA MET A 1 -4.08 20.13 -1.61
C MET A 1 -4.25 18.71 -1.14
N GLY A 2 -5.01 17.88 -1.86
CA GLY A 2 -5.20 16.46 -1.56
C GLY A 2 -4.30 15.54 -2.40
N LEU A 3 -4.24 14.26 -2.04
CA LEU A 3 -3.47 13.23 -2.78
C LEU A 3 -4.29 12.47 -3.83
N CYS A 4 -5.61 12.72 -3.91
CA CYS A 4 -6.51 12.05 -4.83
C CYS A 4 -6.12 12.28 -6.30
N LYS A 5 -6.21 11.22 -7.12
CA LYS A 5 -5.91 11.27 -8.56
C LYS A 5 -6.96 10.49 -9.36
N LYS A 6 -7.20 10.89 -10.60
CA LYS A 6 -8.03 10.13 -11.54
C LYS A 6 -7.29 8.85 -11.95
N PHE A 7 -7.96 7.70 -11.86
CA PHE A 7 -7.45 6.41 -12.34
C PHE A 7 -7.89 6.10 -13.78
N LEU A 8 -8.72 6.98 -14.36
CA LEU A 8 -9.20 6.92 -15.74
C LEU A 8 -8.52 8.02 -16.55
N LEU A 9 -8.30 7.78 -17.84
CA LEU A 9 -7.71 8.76 -18.75
C LEU A 9 -8.61 9.99 -18.85
N PRO A 10 -8.09 11.21 -18.68
CA PRO A 10 -8.88 12.44 -18.82
C PRO A 10 -9.48 12.61 -20.22
N THR A 11 -8.81 12.08 -21.24
CA THR A 11 -9.23 12.15 -22.64
C THR A 11 -10.23 11.06 -23.03
N LYS A 12 -10.30 9.97 -22.27
CA LYS A 12 -11.15 8.81 -22.55
C LYS A 12 -11.58 8.13 -21.22
N PRO A 13 -12.64 8.62 -20.57
CA PRO A 13 -13.02 8.25 -19.19
C PRO A 13 -13.31 6.77 -18.96
N GLU A 14 -13.51 5.97 -19.99
CA GLU A 14 -13.72 4.53 -19.92
C GLU A 14 -12.41 3.71 -19.94
N VAL A 15 -11.27 4.38 -20.19
CA VAL A 15 -9.96 3.72 -20.26
C VAL A 15 -9.14 4.01 -19.01
N HIS A 16 -8.63 2.93 -18.39
CA HIS A 16 -7.74 3.02 -17.24
C HIS A 16 -6.39 3.65 -17.60
N ILE A 17 -5.78 4.41 -16.67
CA ILE A 17 -4.44 4.96 -16.86
C ILE A 17 -3.41 3.83 -17.09
N PRO A 18 -2.37 4.05 -17.93
CA PRO A 18 -1.34 3.05 -18.16
C PRO A 18 -0.54 2.76 -16.89
N CYS A 19 -0.16 1.49 -16.71
CA CYS A 19 0.78 1.09 -15.66
C CYS A 19 2.17 1.65 -16.00
N THR A 20 2.60 2.68 -15.28
CA THR A 20 3.91 3.33 -15.48
C THR A 20 4.74 3.21 -14.21
N GLN A 21 6.05 2.98 -14.35
CA GLN A 21 7.04 3.06 -13.28
C GLN A 21 7.84 4.34 -13.50
N LYS A 22 7.80 5.29 -12.55
CA LYS A 22 8.64 6.52 -12.46
C LYS A 22 8.07 7.57 -11.48
N ARG A 23 7.20 7.18 -10.54
CA ARG A 23 6.65 8.13 -9.56
C ARG A 23 7.47 8.09 -8.28
N SER A 24 7.75 9.26 -7.72
CA SER A 24 8.23 9.35 -6.34
C SER A 24 7.17 8.78 -5.39
N PHE A 25 7.62 8.20 -4.28
CA PHE A 25 6.72 7.72 -3.23
C PHE A 25 5.80 8.86 -2.76
N CYS A 26 4.51 8.57 -2.64
CA CYS A 26 3.53 9.50 -2.08
C CYS A 26 2.55 8.77 -1.16
N GLY A 27 2.06 9.47 -0.14
CA GLY A 27 1.15 8.91 0.86
C GLY A 27 1.84 8.57 2.19
N THR A 28 1.12 7.84 3.02
CA THR A 28 1.58 7.42 4.35
C THR A 28 2.30 6.09 4.25
N VAL A 29 3.62 6.06 4.46
CA VAL A 29 4.52 4.88 4.38
C VAL A 29 3.90 3.62 4.99
N ARG A 30 3.30 3.76 6.18
CA ARG A 30 2.68 2.68 6.94
C ARG A 30 1.56 1.97 6.17
N PHE A 31 0.66 2.72 5.52
CA PHE A 31 -0.54 2.18 4.89
C PHE A 31 -0.40 2.05 3.37
N ALA A 32 0.62 2.65 2.76
CA ALA A 32 0.79 2.59 1.31
C ALA A 32 1.04 1.14 0.80
N SER A 33 0.47 0.79 -0.35
CA SER A 33 0.66 -0.52 -0.99
C SER A 33 2.11 -0.77 -1.43
N PRO A 34 2.50 -2.03 -1.71
CA PRO A 34 3.83 -2.33 -2.29
C PRO A 34 4.11 -1.58 -3.61
N ASN A 35 3.08 -1.26 -4.40
CA ASN A 35 3.23 -0.50 -5.65
C ASN A 35 3.67 0.94 -5.41
N ALA A 36 3.16 1.57 -4.34
CA ALA A 36 3.58 2.91 -3.95
C ALA A 36 5.08 2.97 -3.64
N HIS A 37 5.60 1.94 -2.95
CA HIS A 37 7.03 1.80 -2.64
C HIS A 37 7.88 1.57 -3.90
N ARG A 38 7.35 0.85 -4.90
CA ARG A 38 8.02 0.61 -6.19
C ARG A 38 7.88 1.77 -7.19
N GLY A 39 7.19 2.85 -6.83
CA GLY A 39 6.96 3.99 -7.73
C GLY A 39 6.09 3.67 -8.94
N VAL A 40 5.26 2.63 -8.84
CA VAL A 40 4.27 2.21 -9.85
C VAL A 40 3.05 3.13 -9.77
N ALA A 41 2.43 3.44 -10.91
CA ALA A 41 1.17 4.16 -10.95
C ALA A 41 0.08 3.45 -10.13
N LEU A 42 -0.44 4.14 -9.11
CA LEU A 42 -1.48 3.63 -8.24
C LEU A 42 -2.83 3.52 -8.96
N SER A 43 -3.59 2.50 -8.60
CA SER A 43 -4.96 2.25 -9.04
C SER A 43 -5.88 1.93 -7.86
N ARG A 44 -7.14 1.58 -8.16
CA ARG A 44 -8.16 1.21 -7.17
C ARG A 44 -7.71 0.11 -6.20
N ARG A 45 -6.88 -0.85 -6.66
CA ARG A 45 -6.37 -1.93 -5.80
C ARG A 45 -5.47 -1.40 -4.67
N ASP A 46 -4.74 -0.33 -4.93
CA ASP A 46 -3.82 0.24 -3.95
C ASP A 46 -4.58 0.92 -2.80
N ASP A 47 -5.76 1.45 -3.08
CA ASP A 47 -6.68 1.96 -2.05
C ASP A 47 -7.24 0.82 -1.18
N LEU A 48 -7.62 -0.32 -1.78
CA LEU A 48 -8.09 -1.51 -1.05
C LEU A 48 -7.00 -2.13 -0.16
N ILE A 49 -5.77 -2.25 -0.68
CA ILE A 49 -4.62 -2.72 0.12
C ILE A 49 -4.35 -1.76 1.28
N SER A 50 -4.43 -0.45 1.03
CA SER A 50 -4.23 0.56 2.09
C SER A 50 -5.30 0.45 3.18
N LEU A 51 -6.55 0.23 2.79
CA LEU A 51 -7.65 -0.02 3.71
C LEU A 51 -7.44 -1.32 4.50
N ALA A 52 -7.02 -2.41 3.85
CA ALA A 52 -6.71 -3.66 4.53
C ALA A 52 -5.63 -3.49 5.60
N TYR A 53 -4.53 -2.80 5.28
CA TYR A 53 -3.50 -2.47 6.29
C TYR A 53 -4.04 -1.59 7.43
N THR A 54 -4.97 -0.68 7.16
CA THR A 54 -5.64 0.10 8.21
C THR A 54 -6.52 -0.77 9.11
N LEU A 55 -7.28 -1.72 8.55
CA LEU A 55 -8.10 -2.65 9.33
C LEU A 55 -7.24 -3.58 10.19
N ILE A 56 -6.15 -4.13 9.64
CA ILE A 56 -5.20 -4.94 10.40
C ILE A 56 -4.61 -4.13 11.56
N TYR A 57 -4.26 -2.86 11.31
CA TYR A 57 -3.77 -1.97 12.35
C TYR A 57 -4.81 -1.74 13.46
N PHE A 58 -6.09 -1.59 13.12
CA PHE A 58 -7.16 -1.47 14.13
C PHE A 58 -7.37 -2.76 14.93
N LEU A 59 -7.23 -3.92 14.31
CA LEU A 59 -7.40 -5.22 14.97
C LEU A 59 -6.20 -5.58 15.87
N LYS A 60 -4.98 -5.36 15.40
CA LYS A 60 -3.74 -5.83 16.06
C LYS A 60 -3.01 -4.72 16.84
N GLY A 61 -3.39 -3.46 16.66
CA GLY A 61 -2.74 -2.29 17.27
C GLY A 61 -1.42 -1.88 16.61
N GLU A 62 -0.78 -2.77 15.84
CA GLU A 62 0.45 -2.49 15.11
C GLU A 62 0.55 -3.22 13.76
N LEU A 63 1.50 -2.76 12.94
CA LEU A 63 1.90 -3.43 11.69
C LEU A 63 3.38 -3.81 11.82
N PRO A 64 3.85 -4.93 11.23
CA PRO A 64 5.21 -5.44 11.47
C PRO A 64 6.35 -4.48 11.11
N TRP A 65 6.11 -3.56 10.17
CA TRP A 65 7.06 -2.51 9.78
C TRP A 65 7.06 -1.28 10.71
N PHE A 66 6.21 -1.21 11.75
CA PHE A 66 6.13 -0.03 12.63
C PHE A 66 7.42 0.23 13.42
N LYS A 67 8.15 -0.82 13.80
CA LYS A 67 9.40 -0.73 14.57
C LYS A 67 10.51 0.12 13.93
N TYR A 68 10.42 0.38 12.62
CA TYR A 68 11.41 1.17 11.88
C TYR A 68 11.04 2.67 11.76
N LYS A 69 10.01 3.15 12.47
CA LYS A 69 9.56 4.55 12.39
C LYS A 69 10.61 5.56 12.90
N THR A 70 11.54 5.14 13.76
CA THR A 70 12.58 6.00 14.35
C THR A 70 13.74 6.31 13.40
N TYR A 71 13.83 5.62 12.26
CA TYR A 71 14.84 5.89 11.24
C TYR A 71 14.48 7.15 10.43
N SER A 72 15.43 7.61 9.59
CA SER A 72 15.14 8.66 8.60
C SER A 72 13.96 8.25 7.71
N LYS A 73 13.23 9.23 7.19
CA LYS A 73 12.03 8.99 6.37
C LYS A 73 12.34 8.13 5.15
N GLU A 74 13.49 8.36 4.53
CA GLU A 74 13.98 7.64 3.36
C GLU A 74 14.19 6.16 3.70
N LYS A 75 14.95 5.90 4.77
CA LYS A 75 15.24 4.54 5.24
C LYS A 75 13.99 3.82 5.74
N TYR A 76 13.09 4.51 6.42
CA TYR A 76 11.80 3.96 6.83
C TYR A 76 10.93 3.55 5.63
N THR A 77 10.93 4.38 4.57
CA THR A 77 10.21 4.09 3.33
C THR A 77 10.77 2.86 2.63
N GLU A 78 12.09 2.80 2.45
CA GLU A 78 12.79 1.67 1.84
C GLU A 78 12.55 0.36 2.60
N LEU A 79 12.80 0.33 3.92
CA LEU A 79 12.62 -0.86 4.75
C LEU A 79 11.17 -1.34 4.78
N THR A 80 10.21 -0.41 4.86
CA THR A 80 8.78 -0.76 4.82
C THR A 80 8.42 -1.39 3.48
N GLY A 81 8.94 -0.87 2.37
CA GLY A 81 8.76 -1.45 1.05
C GLY A 81 9.33 -2.86 0.95
N LEU A 82 10.54 -3.09 1.44
CA LEU A 82 11.16 -4.42 1.43
C LEU A 82 10.35 -5.44 2.24
N LEU A 83 9.95 -5.10 3.47
CA LEU A 83 9.16 -5.98 4.33
C LEU A 83 7.81 -6.35 3.71
N LYS A 84 7.13 -5.37 3.10
CA LYS A 84 5.85 -5.61 2.41
C LYS A 84 5.94 -6.54 1.21
N ASN A 85 7.12 -6.65 0.57
CA ASN A 85 7.34 -7.57 -0.54
C ASN A 85 7.81 -8.97 -0.08
N GLN A 86 8.34 -9.10 1.13
CA GLN A 86 8.88 -10.36 1.66
C GLN A 86 7.87 -11.13 2.53
N MET A 87 7.02 -10.40 3.25
CA MET A 87 6.05 -10.98 4.17
C MET A 87 4.87 -11.62 3.43
N THR A 88 4.45 -12.80 3.86
CA THR A 88 3.27 -13.46 3.27
C THR A 88 1.97 -12.89 3.84
N VAL A 89 0.86 -13.10 3.14
CA VAL A 89 -0.47 -12.67 3.62
C VAL A 89 -0.82 -13.43 4.89
N GLU A 90 -0.45 -14.70 5.00
CA GLU A 90 -0.69 -15.57 6.15
C GLU A 90 0.03 -15.06 7.40
N GLU A 91 1.31 -14.69 7.27
CA GLU A 91 2.10 -14.12 8.36
C GLU A 91 1.51 -12.80 8.86
N LEU A 92 1.14 -11.91 7.92
CA LEU A 92 0.59 -10.61 8.26
C LEU A 92 -0.79 -10.73 8.91
N CYS A 93 -1.64 -11.60 8.36
CA CYS A 93 -3.06 -11.73 8.67
C CYS A 93 -3.38 -12.87 9.64
N ASN A 94 -2.40 -13.35 10.43
CA ASN A 94 -2.71 -14.27 11.53
C ASN A 94 -3.81 -13.68 12.41
N ASP A 95 -4.84 -14.49 12.66
CA ASP A 95 -6.07 -14.15 13.41
C ASP A 95 -6.93 -13.02 12.81
N CYS A 96 -6.76 -12.69 11.52
CA CYS A 96 -7.62 -11.72 10.83
C CYS A 96 -8.79 -12.41 10.09
N PRO A 97 -9.95 -11.75 9.99
CA PRO A 97 -11.06 -12.22 9.14
C PRO A 97 -10.66 -12.43 7.68
N GLU A 98 -11.28 -13.41 7.01
CA GLU A 98 -10.88 -13.85 5.67
C GLU A 98 -10.94 -12.75 4.61
N PHE A 99 -11.96 -11.87 4.68
CA PHE A 99 -12.12 -10.77 3.72
C PHE A 99 -10.92 -9.80 3.68
N ILE A 100 -10.15 -9.70 4.77
CA ILE A 100 -8.92 -8.89 4.83
C ILE A 100 -7.82 -9.54 4.00
N LYS A 101 -7.73 -10.87 4.05
CA LYS A 101 -6.75 -11.65 3.26
C LYS A 101 -7.07 -11.55 1.77
N ASP A 102 -8.35 -11.70 1.41
CA ASP A 102 -8.84 -11.58 0.04
C ASP A 102 -8.45 -10.23 -0.58
N ALA A 103 -8.54 -9.15 0.19
CA ALA A 103 -8.17 -7.81 -0.26
C ALA A 103 -6.66 -7.64 -0.55
N LEU A 104 -5.80 -8.45 0.08
CA LEU A 104 -4.35 -8.42 -0.09
C LEU A 104 -3.84 -9.35 -1.21
N LEU A 105 -4.67 -10.28 -1.67
CA LEU A 105 -4.34 -11.26 -2.71
C LEU A 105 -4.71 -10.81 -4.15
N GLN A 106 -5.20 -9.57 -4.33
CA GLN A 106 -5.63 -9.03 -5.63
C GLN A 106 -4.54 -8.33 -6.47
#